data_AF-A0A133UUX5-F1
#
_entry.id   AF-A0A133UUX5-F1
#
_cell.length_a   1.000
_cell.length_b   1.000
_cell.length_c   1.000
_cell.angle_alpha   90.00
_cell.angle_beta   90.00
_cell.angle_gamma   90.00
#
_symmetry.space_group_name_H-M   'P 1'
#
loop_
_entity.id
_entity.type
_entity.pdbx_description
1 polymer ?
#
loop_
_entity_poly.entity_id
_entity_poly.type
_entity_poly.pdbx_seq_one_letter_code
_entity_poly.pdbx_strand_id
1 'polypeptide(L)'
;MRLYNKEKIQKVLKEVLQSIQSIDLEEDEIVLEGVDVDAGGFEFEVSPKAIPQSQLMPSIAEEEEIEIEEYEPILREWENQIQEIPMGATRADGGTRGEVVKLGGEKCLPFYPDCENPHMPIVTFDTFDSKVPLPGVISKHYEEVIGHPGEWAKKSVEEYGAEMVTIHLTSTDPKGNDTPPKEAAKSVEEVLEAVDVPLVIGGSGNPDKDPAVLEAAAEVAEDERCLLASATLDLDWKRIADAAMEYNHNILAWTTIDINLQKELNRRLMNYGVDRDRIVMDPTTAALGYGIEYSVSVMQRIRMSGLGGDEELEFPISNGVTNAWGAREAWMGAEVPKEKYDEEWGPREFRGPLWEVFTGFSMILAGSDLLMSLHPRSVMVLKEMVDRLSGEREGLSNIENWVTAY
;
A
#
# COMPACT_ATOMS: atom_id res chain seq x y z
N MET A 1 43.51 37.52 11.77
CA MET A 1 44.23 38.58 12.53
C MET A 1 45.32 37.91 13.35
N ARG A 2 46.62 38.18 13.06
CA ARG A 2 47.71 37.70 13.93
C ARG A 2 47.61 38.42 15.27
N LEU A 3 47.17 37.71 16.30
CA LEU A 3 47.12 38.21 17.68
C LEU A 3 48.54 38.25 18.27
N TYR A 4 49.29 39.32 17.98
CA TYR A 4 50.57 39.62 18.64
C TYR A 4 50.36 40.28 20.01
N ASN A 5 49.55 39.69 20.89
CA ASN A 5 49.54 40.13 22.28
C ASN A 5 49.37 38.94 23.24
N LYS A 6 50.51 38.43 23.69
CA LYS A 6 50.63 37.32 24.65
C LYS A 6 49.83 37.55 25.94
N GLU A 7 49.69 38.80 26.41
CA GLU A 7 48.98 39.09 27.66
C GLU A 7 47.46 39.00 27.50
N LYS A 8 46.91 39.35 26.33
CA LYS A 8 45.47 39.20 26.05
C LYS A 8 45.07 37.73 25.87
N ILE A 9 45.93 36.93 25.22
CA ILE A 9 45.72 35.48 25.06
C ILE A 9 45.75 34.77 26.42
N GLN A 10 46.70 35.12 27.30
CA GLN A 10 46.76 34.56 28.65
C GLN A 10 45.54 34.90 29.52
N LYS A 11 44.94 36.09 29.36
CA LYS A 11 43.77 36.49 30.15
C LYS A 11 42.51 35.72 29.74
N VAL A 12 42.27 35.54 28.44
CA VAL A 12 41.13 34.79 27.90
C VAL A 12 41.27 33.29 28.21
N LEU A 13 42.47 32.73 28.08
CA LEU A 13 42.73 31.32 28.45
C LEU A 13 42.51 31.05 29.95
N LYS A 14 42.80 32.02 30.84
CA LYS A 14 42.61 31.86 32.29
C LYS A 14 41.15 31.89 32.73
N GLU A 15 40.28 32.55 31.97
CA GLU A 15 38.84 32.66 32.25
C GLU A 15 38.06 31.44 31.73
N VAL A 16 38.59 30.72 30.74
CA VAL A 16 37.91 29.57 30.09
C VAL A 16 38.41 28.20 30.59
N LEU A 17 39.63 28.10 31.15
CA LEU A 17 40.27 26.82 31.47
C LEU A 17 40.26 26.46 32.97
N GLN A 18 39.15 25.94 33.49
CA GLN A 18 39.15 25.26 34.80
C GLN A 18 39.12 23.71 34.72
N SER A 19 39.01 23.10 33.54
CA SER A 19 38.83 21.64 33.44
C SER A 19 39.63 20.92 32.35
N ILE A 20 40.69 21.51 31.79
CA ILE A 20 41.50 20.81 30.77
C ILE A 20 42.68 20.09 31.42
N GLN A 21 42.78 18.77 31.19
CA GLN A 21 43.79 17.88 31.77
C GLN A 21 45.14 17.90 31.04
N SER A 22 45.20 18.29 29.75
CA SER A 22 46.46 18.52 29.03
C SER A 22 46.22 19.28 27.72
N ILE A 23 47.21 20.07 27.30
CA ILE A 23 47.27 20.71 25.98
C ILE A 23 48.63 20.36 25.39
N ASP A 24 48.65 19.80 24.17
CA ASP A 24 49.86 19.57 23.39
C ASP A 24 49.95 20.63 22.28
N LEU A 25 51.12 21.23 22.09
CA LEU A 25 51.31 22.39 21.19
C LEU A 25 52.53 22.12 20.30
N GLU A 26 52.36 21.27 19.29
CA GLU A 26 53.41 21.05 18.29
C GLU A 26 52.98 21.15 16.81
N GLU A 27 51.78 21.63 16.46
CA GLU A 27 51.49 22.14 15.10
C GLU A 27 50.55 23.36 15.13
N ASP A 28 50.46 24.12 14.03
CA ASP A 28 49.71 25.39 13.85
C ASP A 28 48.16 25.23 13.97
N GLU A 29 47.69 24.18 14.63
CA GLU A 29 46.28 23.84 14.80
C GLU A 29 45.99 23.44 16.25
N ILE A 30 44.93 24.01 16.84
CA ILE A 30 44.48 23.67 18.20
C ILE A 30 43.28 22.74 18.07
N VAL A 31 43.45 21.47 18.45
CA VAL A 31 42.37 20.49 18.51
C VAL A 31 41.83 20.42 19.94
N LEU A 32 40.53 20.70 20.11
CA LEU A 32 39.83 20.62 21.39
C LEU A 32 38.84 19.44 21.35
N GLU A 33 39.13 18.37 22.09
CA GLU A 33 38.20 17.25 22.25
C GLU A 33 37.33 17.46 23.50
N GLY A 34 36.00 17.36 23.32
CA GLY A 34 35.02 17.40 24.41
C GLY A 34 34.52 18.79 24.84
N VAL A 35 34.37 19.73 23.90
CA VAL A 35 33.83 21.08 24.17
C VAL A 35 32.46 21.26 23.52
N ASP A 36 31.43 21.48 24.34
CA ASP A 36 30.13 22.01 23.88
C ASP A 36 30.25 23.53 23.67
N VAL A 37 30.04 23.98 22.44
CA VAL A 37 30.06 25.42 22.08
C VAL A 37 28.63 25.87 21.83
N ASP A 38 28.09 26.65 22.76
CA ASP A 38 26.75 27.23 22.65
C ASP A 38 26.79 28.42 21.66
N ALA A 39 26.13 28.26 20.51
CA ALA A 39 26.19 29.21 19.40
C ALA A 39 25.27 30.41 19.62
N GLY A 40 25.69 31.33 20.49
CA GLY A 40 24.97 32.56 20.80
C GLY A 40 25.87 33.80 20.74
N GLY A 41 26.10 34.32 19.53
CA GLY A 41 26.55 35.71 19.33
C GLY A 41 28.04 35.91 19.03
N PHE A 42 28.38 35.99 17.75
CA PHE A 42 29.60 36.66 17.29
C PHE A 42 29.23 37.67 16.19
N GLU A 43 29.36 38.97 16.50
CA GLU A 43 29.36 40.04 15.49
C GLU A 43 30.80 40.43 15.16
N PHE A 44 31.12 40.53 13.87
CA PHE A 44 32.42 40.94 13.38
C PHE A 44 32.36 42.38 12.86
N GLU A 45 33.15 43.28 13.44
CA GLU A 45 33.34 44.64 12.94
C GLU A 45 34.66 44.73 12.16
N VAL A 46 34.59 45.04 10.86
CA VAL A 46 35.77 45.14 9.98
C VAL A 46 36.12 46.61 9.74
N SER A 47 37.29 47.06 10.20
CA SER A 47 37.78 48.42 9.94
C SER A 47 38.41 48.55 8.54
N PRO A 48 38.14 49.63 7.79
CA PRO A 48 38.61 49.79 6.42
C PRO A 48 40.04 50.36 6.39
N LYS A 49 41.05 49.51 6.21
CA LYS A 49 42.37 49.95 5.72
C LYS A 49 42.96 48.98 4.70
N ALA A 50 42.97 49.48 3.46
CA ALA A 50 43.87 49.19 2.34
C ALA A 50 44.37 47.74 2.17
N ILE A 51 43.66 46.98 1.34
CA ILE A 51 44.14 45.72 0.78
C ILE A 51 45.10 46.05 -0.39
N PRO A 52 46.34 45.54 -0.41
CA PRO A 52 47.26 45.71 -1.54
C PRO A 52 46.72 45.05 -2.81
N GLN A 53 46.74 45.80 -3.91
CA GLN A 53 46.12 45.49 -5.19
C GLN A 53 46.91 44.44 -6.02
N SER A 54 47.51 43.43 -5.39
CA SER A 54 48.35 42.44 -6.07
C SER A 54 48.23 41.04 -5.47
N GLN A 55 47.03 40.50 -5.48
CA GLN A 55 46.77 39.08 -5.71
C GLN A 55 45.50 39.05 -6.54
N LEU A 56 45.67 39.24 -7.85
CA LEU A 56 44.67 38.84 -8.82
C LEU A 56 44.45 37.34 -8.55
N MET A 57 43.32 37.02 -7.92
CA MET A 57 42.73 35.70 -8.03
C MET A 57 42.73 35.38 -9.54
N PRO A 58 43.01 34.13 -9.96
CA PRO A 58 42.63 33.75 -11.32
C PRO A 58 41.18 34.22 -11.47
N SER A 59 40.87 34.96 -12.54
CA SER A 59 39.48 35.25 -12.85
C SER A 59 38.77 33.92 -12.69
N ILE A 60 37.74 33.86 -11.85
CA ILE A 60 36.78 32.77 -11.93
C ILE A 60 36.47 32.74 -13.42
N ALA A 61 36.94 31.69 -14.11
CA ALA A 61 36.60 31.49 -15.50
C ALA A 61 35.09 31.65 -15.51
N GLU A 62 34.56 32.51 -16.39
CA GLU A 62 33.10 32.69 -16.56
C GLU A 62 32.49 31.33 -16.28
N GLU A 63 31.71 31.21 -15.20
CA GLU A 63 31.00 29.98 -14.92
C GLU A 63 30.28 29.71 -16.24
N GLU A 64 30.76 28.72 -17.01
CA GLU A 64 30.06 28.30 -18.21
C GLU A 64 28.67 28.02 -17.68
N GLU A 65 27.70 28.87 -18.05
CA GLU A 65 26.30 28.60 -17.78
C GLU A 65 26.08 27.21 -18.37
N ILE A 66 26.09 26.20 -17.50
CA ILE A 66 25.78 24.85 -17.91
C ILE A 66 24.32 24.95 -18.30
N GLU A 67 24.08 25.04 -19.60
CA GLU A 67 22.75 25.00 -20.16
C GLU A 67 22.23 23.60 -19.81
N ILE A 68 21.48 23.52 -18.70
CA ILE A 68 20.79 22.31 -18.30
C ILE A 68 19.70 22.15 -19.35
N GLU A 69 19.94 21.26 -20.32
CA GLU A 69 18.90 20.88 -21.28
C GLU A 69 17.65 20.47 -20.50
N GLU A 70 16.52 21.11 -20.80
CA GLU A 70 15.24 20.74 -20.19
C GLU A 70 14.95 19.27 -20.55
N TYR A 71 14.78 18.44 -19.53
CA TYR A 71 14.46 17.04 -19.73
C TYR A 71 13.04 16.91 -20.27
N GLU A 72 12.92 16.43 -21.50
CA GLU A 72 11.64 15.97 -22.06
C GLU A 72 11.49 14.46 -21.82
N PRO A 73 10.42 14.02 -21.10
CA PRO A 73 10.20 12.60 -20.88
C PRO A 73 9.87 11.89 -22.19
N ILE A 74 10.42 10.69 -22.38
CA ILE A 74 10.04 9.81 -23.50
C ILE A 74 8.71 9.16 -23.13
N LEU A 75 7.63 9.73 -23.67
CA LEU A 75 6.27 9.21 -23.48
C LEU A 75 6.03 7.97 -24.34
N ARG A 76 5.35 6.98 -23.77
CA ARG A 76 4.93 5.76 -24.48
C ARG A 76 3.42 5.77 -24.75
N GLU A 77 3.06 5.45 -25.99
CA GLU A 77 1.68 5.12 -26.34
C GLU A 77 1.41 3.62 -26.08
N TRP A 78 0.25 3.33 -25.50
CA TRP A 78 -0.24 1.98 -25.23
C TRP A 78 -1.42 1.66 -26.16
N GLU A 79 -1.51 0.40 -26.60
CA GLU A 79 -2.49 -0.02 -27.62
C GLU A 79 -3.91 -0.09 -27.06
N ASN A 80 -4.05 -0.63 -25.85
CA ASN A 80 -5.34 -0.87 -25.20
C ASN A 80 -5.48 -0.08 -23.91
N GLN A 81 -6.74 0.13 -23.52
CA GLN A 81 -7.14 0.61 -22.20
C GLN A 81 -7.60 -0.60 -21.37
N ILE A 82 -7.31 -0.57 -20.08
CA ILE A 82 -7.76 -1.59 -19.15
C ILE A 82 -9.27 -1.42 -18.94
N GLN A 83 -10.00 -2.53 -18.91
CA GLN A 83 -11.45 -2.57 -18.73
C GLN A 83 -11.84 -1.81 -17.46
N GLU A 84 -12.84 -0.94 -17.58
CA GLU A 84 -13.39 -0.19 -16.45
C GLU A 84 -14.53 -1.00 -15.85
N ILE A 85 -14.41 -1.37 -14.58
CA ILE A 85 -15.36 -2.24 -13.88
C ILE A 85 -16.05 -1.46 -12.77
N PRO A 86 -17.38 -1.23 -12.88
CA PRO A 86 -18.14 -0.61 -11.81
C PRO A 86 -18.40 -1.61 -10.66
N MET A 87 -18.13 -1.16 -9.45
CA MET A 87 -18.31 -1.84 -8.17
C MET A 87 -19.46 -1.20 -7.41
N GLY A 88 -20.43 -2.00 -6.99
CA GLY A 88 -21.65 -1.49 -6.37
C GLY A 88 -22.69 -1.03 -7.38
N ALA A 89 -23.94 -0.97 -6.96
CA ALA A 89 -25.03 -0.40 -7.75
C ALA A 89 -25.89 0.51 -6.87
N THR A 90 -26.18 1.72 -7.36
CA THR A 90 -27.08 2.64 -6.65
C THR A 90 -28.54 2.29 -6.89
N ARG A 91 -29.46 3.01 -6.23
CA ARG A 91 -30.90 2.90 -6.51
C ARG A 91 -31.27 3.17 -7.98
N ALA A 92 -30.47 3.95 -8.71
CA ALA A 92 -30.69 4.19 -10.13
C ALA A 92 -30.30 2.98 -11.00
N ASP A 93 -29.38 2.15 -10.51
CA ASP A 93 -28.81 0.99 -11.20
C ASP A 93 -29.44 -0.34 -10.76
N GLY A 94 -30.30 -0.32 -9.73
CA GLY A 94 -31.02 -1.48 -9.20
C GLY A 94 -30.65 -1.89 -7.77
N GLY A 95 -29.47 -1.48 -7.28
CA GLY A 95 -28.98 -1.81 -5.93
C GLY A 95 -29.29 -0.76 -4.88
N THR A 96 -28.59 -0.85 -3.75
CA THR A 96 -28.82 0.02 -2.58
C THR A 96 -27.59 0.81 -2.15
N ARG A 97 -26.44 0.65 -2.83
CA ARG A 97 -25.21 1.36 -2.52
C ARG A 97 -25.38 2.89 -2.63
N GLY A 98 -24.59 3.63 -1.86
CA GLY A 98 -24.57 5.10 -1.87
C GLY A 98 -23.89 5.65 -3.12
N GLU A 99 -22.86 4.96 -3.62
CA GLU A 99 -22.13 5.32 -4.81
C GLU A 99 -21.57 4.10 -5.55
N VAL A 100 -21.19 4.30 -6.80
CA VAL A 100 -20.49 3.30 -7.62
C VAL A 100 -19.01 3.67 -7.63
N VAL A 101 -18.19 2.72 -7.25
CA VAL A 101 -16.73 2.80 -7.33
C VAL A 101 -16.28 2.17 -8.64
N LYS A 102 -15.24 2.70 -9.32
CA LYS A 102 -14.75 2.13 -10.58
C LYS A 102 -13.32 1.67 -10.44
N LEU A 103 -13.05 0.46 -10.93
CA LEU A 103 -11.70 -0.10 -11.03
C LEU A 103 -11.26 -0.09 -12.50
N GLY A 104 -9.95 0.01 -12.74
CA GLY A 104 -9.41 -0.07 -14.09
C GLY A 104 -9.44 1.25 -14.84
N GLY A 105 -9.59 1.15 -16.17
CA GLY A 105 -9.60 2.32 -17.05
C GLY A 105 -8.21 2.90 -17.32
N GLU A 106 -7.13 2.29 -16.80
CA GLU A 106 -5.77 2.75 -17.02
C GLU A 106 -5.40 2.72 -18.51
N LYS A 107 -4.68 3.75 -18.94
CA LYS A 107 -4.12 3.89 -20.30
C LYS A 107 -2.60 3.87 -20.30
N CYS A 108 -1.99 3.85 -19.12
CA CYS A 108 -0.55 3.77 -18.93
C CYS A 108 -0.22 3.09 -17.61
N LEU A 109 1.07 2.83 -17.38
CA LEU A 109 1.54 2.23 -16.14
C LEU A 109 1.25 3.13 -14.93
N PRO A 110 1.13 2.55 -13.71
CA PRO A 110 0.81 3.30 -12.51
C PRO A 110 1.82 4.43 -12.26
N PHE A 111 1.33 5.67 -12.15
CA PHE A 111 2.13 6.86 -11.85
C PHE A 111 3.24 7.16 -12.88
N TYR A 112 3.10 6.68 -14.13
CA TYR A 112 3.99 7.06 -15.23
C TYR A 112 3.55 8.39 -15.86
N PRO A 113 4.49 9.20 -16.38
CA PRO A 113 4.15 10.47 -17.03
C PRO A 113 3.50 10.31 -18.41
N ASP A 114 3.36 9.07 -18.90
CA ASP A 114 2.76 8.74 -20.20
C ASP A 114 1.35 9.30 -20.36
N CYS A 115 0.55 9.27 -19.29
CA CYS A 115 -0.85 9.67 -19.29
C CYS A 115 -1.39 9.86 -17.86
N GLU A 116 -2.58 10.47 -17.73
CA GLU A 116 -3.35 10.42 -16.49
C GLU A 116 -4.31 9.21 -16.52
N ASN A 117 -4.17 8.32 -15.53
CA ASN A 117 -5.11 7.23 -15.32
C ASN A 117 -6.37 7.74 -14.57
N PRO A 118 -7.57 7.24 -14.92
CA PRO A 118 -8.83 7.83 -14.43
C PRO A 118 -9.19 7.46 -13.00
N HIS A 119 -8.77 6.28 -12.53
CA HIS A 119 -9.12 5.74 -11.21
C HIS A 119 -7.84 5.36 -10.47
N MET A 120 -7.80 5.67 -9.18
CA MET A 120 -6.67 5.32 -8.31
C MET A 120 -6.91 3.96 -7.64
N PRO A 121 -5.85 3.23 -7.25
CA PRO A 121 -6.00 1.96 -6.53
C PRO A 121 -6.76 2.12 -5.22
N ILE A 122 -7.68 1.20 -4.96
CA ILE A 122 -8.58 1.25 -3.80
C ILE A 122 -8.16 0.22 -2.77
N VAL A 123 -8.25 0.57 -1.48
CA VAL A 123 -7.95 -0.33 -0.38
C VAL A 123 -9.22 -0.67 0.38
N THR A 124 -9.62 -1.93 0.34
CA THR A 124 -10.75 -2.47 1.09
C THR A 124 -10.34 -2.85 2.51
N PHE A 125 -11.35 -2.97 3.37
CA PHE A 125 -11.18 -3.52 4.72
C PHE A 125 -11.78 -4.91 4.85
N ASP A 126 -10.96 -5.85 5.27
CA ASP A 126 -11.35 -7.22 5.58
C ASP A 126 -12.17 -7.30 6.87
N THR A 127 -13.34 -7.89 6.76
CA THR A 127 -14.27 -8.23 7.84
C THR A 127 -14.60 -9.73 7.77
N PHE A 128 -15.13 -10.29 8.85
CA PHE A 128 -15.38 -11.72 8.96
C PHE A 128 -16.79 -11.99 9.49
N ASP A 129 -17.43 -13.02 8.96
CA ASP A 129 -18.77 -13.47 9.34
C ASP A 129 -18.85 -14.09 10.75
N SER A 130 -17.70 -14.34 11.38
CA SER A 130 -17.60 -15.00 12.66
C SER A 130 -16.36 -14.55 13.44
N LYS A 131 -16.25 -15.03 14.69
CA LYS A 131 -15.08 -14.72 15.53
C LYS A 131 -13.86 -15.48 15.02
N VAL A 132 -12.95 -14.76 14.40
CA VAL A 132 -11.66 -15.28 13.93
C VAL A 132 -10.53 -14.96 14.91
N PRO A 133 -9.59 -15.90 15.14
CA PRO A 133 -8.41 -15.62 15.95
C PRO A 133 -7.43 -14.75 15.15
N LEU A 134 -7.30 -13.48 15.54
CA LEU A 134 -6.34 -12.55 14.95
C LEU A 134 -5.19 -12.26 15.93
N PRO A 135 -3.97 -12.01 15.44
CA PRO A 135 -2.88 -11.49 16.26
C PRO A 135 -3.30 -10.25 17.04
N GLY A 136 -2.84 -10.11 18.29
CA GLY A 136 -3.19 -8.99 19.17
C GLY A 136 -2.89 -7.60 18.60
N VAL A 137 -1.92 -7.50 17.68
CA VAL A 137 -1.61 -6.26 16.97
C VAL A 137 -2.75 -5.82 16.03
N ILE A 138 -3.58 -6.76 15.55
CA ILE A 138 -4.76 -6.50 14.72
C ILE A 138 -6.01 -6.45 15.60
N SER A 139 -6.26 -7.49 16.41
CA SER A 139 -7.55 -7.68 17.09
C SER A 139 -7.91 -6.53 18.03
N LYS A 140 -6.91 -5.86 18.63
CA LYS A 140 -7.11 -4.67 19.49
C LYS A 140 -7.89 -3.53 18.83
N HIS A 141 -7.91 -3.48 17.49
CA HIS A 141 -8.62 -2.45 16.72
C HIS A 141 -10.10 -2.77 16.52
N TYR A 142 -10.53 -3.98 16.86
CA TYR A 142 -11.85 -4.52 16.52
C TYR A 142 -12.50 -5.29 17.69
N GLU A 143 -11.98 -5.20 18.92
CA GLU A 143 -12.42 -6.01 20.07
C GLU A 143 -13.93 -5.93 20.34
N GLU A 144 -14.54 -4.78 20.07
CA GLU A 144 -15.96 -4.52 20.27
C GLU A 144 -16.85 -4.99 19.12
N VAL A 145 -16.29 -5.20 17.92
CA VAL A 145 -17.02 -5.60 16.70
C VAL A 145 -16.70 -7.02 16.23
N ILE A 146 -15.69 -7.69 16.78
CA ILE A 146 -15.33 -9.06 16.40
C ILE A 146 -16.52 -10.02 16.63
N GLY A 147 -16.96 -10.66 15.54
CA GLY A 147 -18.13 -11.53 15.50
C GLY A 147 -19.46 -10.82 15.24
N HIS A 148 -19.42 -9.53 14.88
CA HIS A 148 -20.55 -8.72 14.46
C HIS A 148 -20.21 -8.08 13.10
N PRO A 149 -20.45 -8.78 11.98
CA PRO A 149 -19.95 -8.38 10.67
C PRO A 149 -20.47 -7.00 10.22
N GLY A 150 -21.74 -6.66 10.49
CA GLY A 150 -22.30 -5.36 10.15
C GLY A 150 -21.66 -4.22 10.94
N GLU A 151 -21.50 -4.39 12.26
CA GLU A 151 -20.83 -3.38 13.11
C GLU A 151 -19.35 -3.24 12.75
N TRP A 152 -18.69 -4.34 12.35
CA TRP A 152 -17.30 -4.29 11.90
C TRP A 152 -17.19 -3.51 10.59
N ALA A 153 -18.02 -3.83 9.59
CA ALA A 153 -18.04 -3.09 8.33
C ALA A 153 -18.31 -1.59 8.55
N LYS A 154 -19.30 -1.28 9.41
CA LYS A 154 -19.63 0.09 9.77
C LYS A 154 -18.45 0.81 10.43
N LYS A 155 -17.77 0.17 11.38
CA LYS A 155 -16.56 0.72 11.99
C LYS A 155 -15.47 0.98 10.95
N SER A 156 -15.27 0.05 10.01
CA SER A 156 -14.28 0.21 8.92
C SER A 156 -14.58 1.43 8.04
N VAL A 157 -15.85 1.68 7.72
CA VAL A 157 -16.26 2.86 6.94
C VAL A 157 -16.17 4.14 7.77
N GLU A 158 -16.80 4.19 8.94
CA GLU A 158 -16.96 5.41 9.74
C GLU A 158 -15.67 5.88 10.42
N GLU A 159 -14.84 4.96 10.93
CA GLU A 159 -13.61 5.33 11.66
C GLU A 159 -12.36 5.30 10.79
N TYR A 160 -12.32 4.41 9.79
CA TYR A 160 -11.11 4.19 8.99
C TYR A 160 -11.26 4.59 7.51
N GLY A 161 -12.43 5.08 7.10
CA GLY A 161 -12.66 5.63 5.77
C GLY A 161 -12.58 4.58 4.67
N ALA A 162 -13.06 3.36 4.91
CA ALA A 162 -13.15 2.32 3.90
C ALA A 162 -14.05 2.77 2.73
N GLU A 163 -13.54 2.70 1.50
CA GLU A 163 -14.32 2.98 0.27
C GLU A 163 -15.02 1.73 -0.26
N MET A 164 -14.55 0.56 0.18
CA MET A 164 -15.12 -0.74 -0.09
C MET A 164 -14.83 -1.66 1.11
N VAL A 165 -15.68 -2.66 1.31
CA VAL A 165 -15.51 -3.65 2.39
C VAL A 165 -15.42 -5.06 1.80
N THR A 166 -14.49 -5.86 2.30
CA THR A 166 -14.47 -7.31 2.04
C THR A 166 -15.11 -8.04 3.20
N ILE A 167 -16.06 -8.94 2.95
CA ILE A 167 -16.60 -9.87 3.95
C ILE A 167 -16.15 -11.29 3.63
N HIS A 168 -15.40 -11.91 4.54
CA HIS A 168 -14.94 -13.29 4.43
C HIS A 168 -15.88 -14.22 5.19
N LEU A 169 -16.56 -15.13 4.49
CA LEU A 169 -17.48 -16.12 5.04
C LEU A 169 -16.73 -17.34 5.62
N THR A 170 -15.75 -17.07 6.48
CA THR A 170 -14.83 -18.07 7.06
C THR A 170 -15.51 -19.10 7.94
N SER A 171 -16.68 -18.80 8.52
CA SER A 171 -17.44 -19.77 9.31
C SER A 171 -17.89 -20.98 8.50
N THR A 172 -17.89 -20.86 7.17
CA THR A 172 -18.27 -21.95 6.27
C THR A 172 -17.19 -23.03 6.15
N ASP A 173 -15.95 -22.84 6.62
CA ASP A 173 -14.92 -23.88 6.54
C ASP A 173 -15.41 -25.19 7.19
N PRO A 174 -15.44 -26.33 6.46
CA PRO A 174 -15.79 -27.64 7.01
C PRO A 174 -14.90 -28.13 8.15
N LYS A 175 -13.70 -27.56 8.32
CA LYS A 175 -12.80 -27.82 9.46
C LYS A 175 -13.11 -26.94 10.68
N GLY A 176 -13.89 -25.89 10.49
CA GLY A 176 -14.31 -24.93 11.51
C GLY A 176 -15.76 -25.16 11.94
N ASN A 177 -16.59 -24.12 11.84
CA ASN A 177 -18.00 -24.17 12.23
C ASN A 177 -18.88 -24.91 11.21
N ASP A 178 -18.38 -25.10 9.98
CA ASP A 178 -19.12 -25.72 8.88
C ASP A 178 -20.50 -25.08 8.64
N THR A 179 -20.62 -23.76 8.86
CA THR A 179 -21.89 -23.03 8.71
C THR A 179 -22.51 -23.27 7.33
N PRO A 180 -23.81 -23.58 7.23
CA PRO A 180 -24.48 -23.77 5.95
C PRO A 180 -24.45 -22.51 5.07
N PRO A 181 -24.34 -22.62 3.73
CA PRO A 181 -24.33 -21.49 2.80
C PRO A 181 -25.39 -20.41 3.06
N LYS A 182 -26.66 -20.82 3.19
CA LYS A 182 -27.80 -19.90 3.44
C LYS A 182 -27.75 -19.21 4.80
N GLU A 183 -27.05 -19.79 5.77
CA GLU A 183 -26.88 -19.17 7.08
C GLU A 183 -25.74 -18.15 7.05
N ALA A 184 -24.61 -18.48 6.39
CA ALA A 184 -23.49 -17.55 6.21
C ALA A 184 -23.86 -16.34 5.33
N ALA A 185 -24.72 -16.52 4.33
CA ALA A 185 -25.21 -15.44 3.47
C ALA A 185 -25.92 -14.31 4.25
N LYS A 186 -26.50 -14.61 5.42
CA LYS A 186 -27.11 -13.57 6.28
C LYS A 186 -26.11 -12.54 6.79
N SER A 187 -24.84 -12.92 6.93
CA SER A 187 -23.79 -11.97 7.28
C SER A 187 -23.52 -10.97 6.15
N VAL A 188 -23.76 -11.36 4.90
CA VAL A 188 -23.71 -10.44 3.75
C VAL A 188 -24.87 -9.47 3.81
N GLU A 189 -26.10 -9.93 4.07
CA GLU A 189 -27.26 -9.06 4.29
C GLU A 189 -27.00 -8.04 5.42
N GLU A 190 -26.45 -8.50 6.55
CA GLU A 190 -26.12 -7.63 7.69
C GLU A 190 -25.12 -6.53 7.30
N VAL A 191 -24.10 -6.84 6.50
CA VAL A 191 -23.14 -5.85 6.01
C VAL A 191 -23.78 -4.91 4.99
N LEU A 192 -24.57 -5.43 4.05
CA LEU A 192 -25.27 -4.62 3.04
C LEU A 192 -26.21 -3.60 3.68
N GLU A 193 -26.88 -3.96 4.79
CA GLU A 193 -27.74 -3.06 5.56
C GLU A 193 -26.95 -2.05 6.41
N ALA A 194 -25.73 -2.40 6.84
CA ALA A 194 -24.92 -1.59 7.73
C ALA A 194 -24.11 -0.50 7.02
N VAL A 195 -23.73 -0.70 5.76
CA VAL A 195 -22.88 0.23 5.00
C VAL A 195 -23.38 0.49 3.59
N ASP A 196 -23.14 1.71 3.10
CA ASP A 196 -23.52 2.14 1.76
C ASP A 196 -22.43 1.89 0.70
N VAL A 197 -21.24 1.46 1.10
CA VAL A 197 -20.10 1.21 0.19
C VAL A 197 -20.23 -0.13 -0.55
N PRO A 198 -19.56 -0.32 -1.70
CA PRO A 198 -19.51 -1.61 -2.41
C PRO A 198 -18.81 -2.72 -1.62
N LEU A 199 -19.18 -3.97 -1.91
CA LEU A 199 -18.69 -5.16 -1.21
C LEU A 199 -17.88 -6.09 -2.12
N VAL A 200 -16.88 -6.71 -1.52
CA VAL A 200 -16.27 -7.96 -1.99
C VAL A 200 -16.70 -9.09 -1.05
N ILE A 201 -17.14 -10.21 -1.61
CA ILE A 201 -17.64 -11.36 -0.84
C ILE A 201 -16.71 -12.55 -1.05
N GLY A 202 -16.02 -12.95 0.01
CA GLY A 202 -15.07 -14.06 0.03
C GLY A 202 -15.65 -15.31 0.67
N GLY A 203 -15.32 -16.48 0.12
CA GLY A 203 -15.58 -17.78 0.75
C GLY A 203 -14.60 -18.11 1.90
N SER A 204 -14.58 -19.38 2.29
CA SER A 204 -13.62 -19.90 3.28
C SER A 204 -12.28 -20.32 2.68
N GLY A 205 -12.19 -20.40 1.35
CA GLY A 205 -11.10 -21.02 0.61
C GLY A 205 -11.29 -22.53 0.40
N ASN A 206 -12.47 -23.07 0.70
CA ASN A 206 -12.77 -24.49 0.50
C ASN A 206 -13.34 -24.73 -0.91
N PRO A 207 -12.65 -25.47 -1.80
CA PRO A 207 -13.05 -25.59 -3.20
C PRO A 207 -14.39 -26.31 -3.41
N ASP A 208 -14.78 -27.19 -2.48
CA ASP A 208 -16.03 -27.95 -2.58
C ASP A 208 -17.22 -27.16 -2.06
N LYS A 209 -17.00 -26.31 -1.04
CA LYS A 209 -18.08 -25.60 -0.34
C LYS A 209 -18.29 -24.17 -0.85
N ASP A 210 -17.22 -23.47 -1.21
CA ASP A 210 -17.28 -22.07 -1.62
C ASP A 210 -18.21 -21.80 -2.81
N PRO A 211 -18.30 -22.65 -3.86
CA PRO A 211 -19.26 -22.39 -4.95
C PRO A 211 -20.72 -22.30 -4.49
N ALA A 212 -21.12 -23.13 -3.51
CA ALA A 212 -22.46 -23.07 -2.94
C ALA A 212 -22.67 -21.89 -2.00
N VAL A 213 -21.61 -21.49 -1.28
CA VAL A 213 -21.59 -20.32 -0.40
C VAL A 213 -21.73 -19.04 -1.21
N LEU A 214 -20.93 -18.89 -2.27
CA LEU A 214 -20.93 -17.70 -3.12
C LEU A 214 -22.23 -17.58 -3.94
N GLU A 215 -22.83 -18.69 -4.38
CA GLU A 215 -24.18 -18.65 -4.98
C GLU A 215 -25.23 -18.14 -3.99
N ALA A 216 -25.23 -18.65 -2.75
CA ALA A 216 -26.18 -18.18 -1.73
C ALA A 216 -25.92 -16.72 -1.34
N ALA A 217 -24.67 -16.29 -1.32
CA ALA A 217 -24.31 -14.90 -1.06
C ALA A 217 -24.68 -13.96 -2.21
N ALA A 218 -24.60 -14.43 -3.46
CA ALA A 218 -25.06 -13.71 -4.64
C ALA A 218 -26.59 -13.54 -4.62
N GLU A 219 -27.34 -14.59 -4.26
CA GLU A 219 -28.81 -14.54 -4.18
C GLU A 219 -29.30 -13.47 -3.21
N VAL A 220 -28.70 -13.36 -2.02
CA VAL A 220 -29.11 -12.35 -1.02
C VAL A 220 -28.63 -10.94 -1.36
N ALA A 221 -27.61 -10.82 -2.21
CA ALA A 221 -27.01 -9.56 -2.61
C ALA A 221 -27.46 -9.11 -4.00
N GLU A 222 -28.52 -9.71 -4.58
CA GLU A 222 -28.99 -9.48 -5.95
C GLU A 222 -28.99 -8.00 -6.34
N ASP A 223 -28.47 -7.70 -7.53
CA ASP A 223 -28.35 -6.36 -8.10
C ASP A 223 -27.43 -5.37 -7.35
N GLU A 224 -26.80 -5.75 -6.24
CA GLU A 224 -25.83 -4.89 -5.53
C GLU A 224 -24.48 -4.75 -6.24
N ARG A 225 -24.25 -5.52 -7.32
CA ARG A 225 -22.99 -5.55 -8.09
C ARG A 225 -21.74 -5.70 -7.22
N CYS A 226 -21.79 -6.68 -6.31
CA CYS A 226 -20.66 -7.12 -5.49
C CYS A 226 -19.56 -7.80 -6.33
N LEU A 227 -18.35 -7.93 -5.77
CA LEU A 227 -17.30 -8.80 -6.31
C LEU A 227 -17.35 -10.17 -5.64
N LEU A 228 -17.62 -11.24 -6.39
CA LEU A 228 -17.56 -12.61 -5.87
C LEU A 228 -16.12 -13.13 -5.91
N ALA A 229 -15.52 -13.36 -4.74
CA ALA A 229 -14.17 -13.86 -4.56
C ALA A 229 -14.17 -15.33 -4.07
N SER A 230 -13.87 -16.32 -4.93
CA SER A 230 -13.37 -16.18 -6.30
C SER A 230 -13.69 -17.38 -7.20
N ALA A 231 -13.64 -17.15 -8.51
CA ALA A 231 -13.58 -18.19 -9.53
C ALA A 231 -12.12 -18.66 -9.71
N THR A 232 -11.86 -19.97 -9.70
CA THR A 232 -10.55 -20.53 -10.07
C THR A 232 -10.68 -21.82 -10.87
N LEU A 233 -9.59 -22.24 -11.53
CA LEU A 233 -9.57 -23.44 -12.36
C LEU A 233 -9.78 -24.73 -11.57
N ASP A 234 -9.48 -24.71 -10.27
CA ASP A 234 -9.56 -25.87 -9.36
C ASP A 234 -10.89 -25.99 -8.60
N LEU A 235 -11.82 -25.03 -8.77
CA LEU A 235 -13.18 -25.07 -8.20
C LEU A 235 -14.23 -24.99 -9.31
N ASP A 236 -15.51 -25.14 -8.93
CA ASP A 236 -16.63 -25.00 -9.87
C ASP A 236 -16.87 -23.54 -10.26
N TRP A 237 -15.94 -22.96 -11.04
CA TRP A 237 -15.98 -21.57 -11.49
C TRP A 237 -17.21 -21.29 -12.36
N LYS A 238 -17.82 -22.32 -12.97
CA LYS A 238 -19.04 -22.18 -13.76
C LYS A 238 -20.22 -21.82 -12.87
N ARG A 239 -20.37 -22.49 -11.73
CA ARG A 239 -21.42 -22.17 -10.76
C ARG A 239 -21.29 -20.73 -10.24
N ILE A 240 -20.07 -20.26 -10.02
CA ILE A 240 -19.83 -18.85 -9.64
C ILE A 240 -20.15 -17.90 -10.79
N ALA A 241 -19.78 -18.25 -12.02
CA ALA A 241 -20.13 -17.45 -13.19
C ALA A 241 -21.64 -17.38 -13.43
N ASP A 242 -22.34 -18.51 -13.31
CA ASP A 242 -23.80 -18.58 -13.38
C ASP A 242 -24.43 -17.67 -12.32
N ALA A 243 -24.00 -17.79 -11.05
CA ALA A 243 -24.49 -16.93 -9.97
C ALA A 243 -24.20 -15.44 -10.23
N ALA A 244 -23.00 -15.10 -10.71
CA ALA A 244 -22.66 -13.71 -11.00
C ALA A 244 -23.48 -13.13 -12.16
N MET A 245 -23.78 -13.92 -13.19
CA MET A 245 -24.63 -13.49 -14.31
C MET A 245 -26.09 -13.39 -13.88
N GLU A 246 -26.59 -14.38 -13.12
CA GLU A 246 -27.98 -14.45 -12.66
C GLU A 246 -28.32 -13.31 -11.71
N TYR A 247 -27.48 -13.05 -10.70
CA TYR A 247 -27.72 -12.05 -9.65
C TYR A 247 -27.01 -10.70 -9.88
N ASN A 248 -26.46 -10.51 -11.08
CA ASN A 248 -25.86 -9.24 -11.52
C ASN A 248 -24.64 -8.78 -10.69
N HIS A 249 -23.61 -9.63 -10.62
CA HIS A 249 -22.35 -9.39 -9.90
C HIS A 249 -21.11 -9.47 -10.79
N ASN A 250 -20.01 -8.98 -10.23
CA ASN A 250 -18.66 -9.09 -10.77
C ASN A 250 -17.99 -10.36 -10.23
N ILE A 251 -16.97 -10.83 -10.93
CA ILE A 251 -16.22 -12.06 -10.61
C ILE A 251 -14.75 -11.73 -10.42
N LEU A 252 -14.17 -12.18 -9.32
CA LEU A 252 -12.72 -12.20 -9.14
C LEU A 252 -12.16 -13.51 -9.68
N ALA A 253 -11.36 -13.43 -10.74
CA ALA A 253 -10.71 -14.53 -11.44
C ALA A 253 -9.33 -14.81 -10.83
N TRP A 254 -9.31 -15.72 -9.87
CA TRP A 254 -8.12 -16.05 -9.08
C TRP A 254 -7.27 -17.14 -9.72
N THR A 255 -5.97 -16.89 -9.84
CA THR A 255 -4.96 -17.85 -10.32
C THR A 255 -3.66 -17.77 -9.53
N THR A 256 -2.85 -18.82 -9.59
CA THR A 256 -1.56 -18.89 -8.90
C THR A 256 -0.43 -18.34 -9.78
N ILE A 257 0.08 -17.13 -9.51
CA ILE A 257 1.33 -16.50 -10.01
C ILE A 257 1.79 -17.02 -11.41
N ASP A 258 0.88 -17.09 -12.38
CA ASP A 258 1.14 -17.56 -13.74
C ASP A 258 0.22 -16.85 -14.72
N ILE A 259 0.83 -16.03 -15.58
CA ILE A 259 0.13 -15.26 -16.61
C ILE A 259 -0.68 -16.14 -17.56
N ASN A 260 -0.23 -17.37 -17.88
CA ASN A 260 -0.95 -18.25 -18.79
C ASN A 260 -2.20 -18.84 -18.14
N LEU A 261 -2.13 -19.14 -16.84
CA LEU A 261 -3.31 -19.56 -16.09
C LEU A 261 -4.33 -18.42 -16.02
N GLN A 262 -3.88 -17.19 -15.82
CA GLN A 262 -4.75 -16.01 -15.82
C GLN A 262 -5.44 -15.83 -17.18
N LYS A 263 -4.68 -15.88 -18.28
CA LYS A 263 -5.24 -15.85 -19.65
C LYS A 263 -6.27 -16.95 -19.88
N GLU A 264 -5.94 -18.17 -19.45
CA GLU A 264 -6.82 -19.31 -19.60
C GLU A 264 -8.14 -19.13 -18.85
N LEU A 265 -8.09 -18.69 -17.59
CA LEU A 265 -9.29 -18.47 -16.78
C LEU A 265 -10.14 -17.34 -17.36
N ASN A 266 -9.54 -16.19 -17.70
CA ASN A 266 -10.26 -15.06 -18.30
C ASN A 266 -10.94 -15.46 -19.61
N ARG A 267 -10.22 -16.16 -20.51
CA ARG A 267 -10.80 -16.69 -21.75
C ARG A 267 -11.96 -17.66 -21.51
N ARG A 268 -11.85 -18.53 -20.49
CA ARG A 268 -12.93 -19.47 -20.14
C ARG A 268 -14.18 -18.72 -19.65
N LEU A 269 -14.02 -17.71 -18.79
CA LEU A 269 -15.13 -16.89 -18.29
C LEU A 269 -15.83 -16.14 -19.44
N MET A 270 -15.07 -15.47 -20.30
CA MET A 270 -15.63 -14.76 -21.45
C MET A 270 -16.35 -15.68 -22.43
N ASN A 271 -15.74 -16.83 -22.78
CA ASN A 271 -16.38 -17.81 -23.68
C ASN A 271 -17.61 -18.47 -23.06
N TYR A 272 -17.71 -18.48 -21.73
CA TYR A 272 -18.87 -19.00 -21.01
C TYR A 272 -20.04 -18.00 -21.01
N GLY A 273 -19.77 -16.71 -21.22
CA GLY A 273 -20.78 -15.66 -21.33
C GLY A 273 -20.61 -14.51 -20.34
N VAL A 274 -19.58 -14.52 -19.49
CA VAL A 274 -19.31 -13.42 -18.56
C VAL A 274 -18.87 -12.18 -19.34
N ASP A 275 -19.58 -11.08 -19.13
CA ASP A 275 -19.23 -9.80 -19.75
C ASP A 275 -17.85 -9.31 -19.29
N ARG A 276 -17.13 -8.64 -20.20
CA ARG A 276 -15.75 -8.18 -19.95
C ARG A 276 -15.68 -7.14 -18.83
N ASP A 277 -16.71 -6.33 -18.66
CA ASP A 277 -16.83 -5.30 -17.62
C ASP A 277 -17.21 -5.87 -16.24
N ARG A 278 -17.05 -7.19 -16.04
CA ARG A 278 -17.33 -7.90 -14.78
C ARG A 278 -16.15 -8.71 -14.23
N ILE A 279 -15.01 -8.76 -14.92
CA ILE A 279 -13.90 -9.65 -14.56
C ILE A 279 -12.77 -8.86 -13.89
N VAL A 280 -12.49 -9.11 -12.62
CA VAL A 280 -11.30 -8.60 -11.90
C VAL A 280 -10.31 -9.75 -11.74
N MET A 281 -9.04 -9.58 -12.08
CA MET A 281 -8.02 -10.62 -11.95
C MET A 281 -7.42 -10.65 -10.54
N ASP A 282 -7.09 -11.83 -10.03
CA ASP A 282 -6.20 -11.99 -8.88
C ASP A 282 -5.10 -13.00 -9.22
N PRO A 283 -3.90 -12.55 -9.62
CA PRO A 283 -2.78 -13.43 -9.97
C PRO A 283 -2.03 -13.96 -8.74
N THR A 284 -2.61 -13.90 -7.55
CA THR A 284 -2.04 -14.23 -6.24
C THR A 284 -0.94 -13.26 -5.77
N THR A 285 -1.10 -12.80 -4.54
CA THR A 285 -0.13 -11.95 -3.83
C THR A 285 0.70 -12.75 -2.85
N ALA A 286 2.01 -12.86 -3.09
CA ALA A 286 2.96 -13.32 -2.10
C ALA A 286 3.33 -12.18 -1.14
N ALA A 287 3.45 -12.51 0.15
CA ALA A 287 3.85 -11.54 1.17
C ALA A 287 5.31 -11.10 1.02
N LEU A 288 5.62 -9.88 1.49
CA LEU A 288 7.00 -9.39 1.57
C LEU A 288 7.91 -10.42 2.26
N GLY A 289 9.02 -10.77 1.62
CA GLY A 289 9.99 -11.76 2.14
C GLY A 289 9.62 -13.23 1.89
N TYR A 290 8.46 -13.50 1.29
CA TYR A 290 7.93 -14.84 1.02
C TYR A 290 7.56 -15.03 -0.47
N GLY A 291 8.37 -14.46 -1.37
CA GLY A 291 8.19 -14.61 -2.83
C GLY A 291 7.46 -13.46 -3.51
N ILE A 292 7.38 -12.28 -2.88
CA ILE A 292 6.74 -11.07 -3.44
C ILE A 292 7.28 -10.70 -4.83
N GLU A 293 8.55 -10.97 -5.11
CA GLU A 293 9.20 -10.75 -6.38
C GLU A 293 8.55 -11.52 -7.55
N TYR A 294 7.97 -12.69 -7.27
CA TYR A 294 7.21 -13.45 -8.25
C TYR A 294 5.90 -12.75 -8.58
N SER A 295 5.16 -12.28 -7.56
CA SER A 295 3.93 -11.51 -7.74
C SER A 295 4.19 -10.21 -8.51
N VAL A 296 5.22 -9.44 -8.13
CA VAL A 296 5.61 -8.21 -8.85
C VAL A 296 5.90 -8.50 -10.32
N SER A 297 6.71 -9.52 -10.60
CA SER A 297 7.10 -9.86 -11.98
C SER A 297 5.91 -10.30 -12.83
N VAL A 298 4.98 -11.08 -12.27
CA VAL A 298 3.79 -11.54 -12.99
C VAL A 298 2.80 -10.39 -13.20
N MET A 299 2.56 -9.56 -12.19
CA MET A 299 1.66 -8.41 -12.30
C MET A 299 2.14 -7.39 -13.33
N GLN A 300 3.43 -7.03 -13.31
CA GLN A 300 3.97 -6.10 -14.31
C GLN A 300 3.84 -6.66 -15.72
N ARG A 301 4.07 -7.96 -15.92
CA ARG A 301 3.86 -8.62 -17.22
C ARG A 301 2.40 -8.59 -17.64
N ILE A 302 1.48 -8.89 -16.73
CA ILE A 302 0.03 -8.81 -16.99
C ILE A 302 -0.35 -7.39 -17.40
N ARG A 303 0.02 -6.38 -16.61
CA ARG A 303 -0.31 -4.97 -16.87
C ARG A 303 0.24 -4.49 -18.21
N MET A 304 1.52 -4.75 -18.48
CA MET A 304 2.16 -4.37 -19.75
C MET A 304 1.56 -5.12 -20.95
N SER A 305 1.17 -6.39 -20.79
CA SER A 305 0.53 -7.15 -21.86
C SER A 305 -0.89 -6.66 -22.13
N GLY A 306 -1.68 -6.40 -21.08
CA GLY A 306 -3.04 -5.84 -21.21
C GLY A 306 -3.03 -4.48 -21.91
N LEU A 307 -2.21 -3.52 -21.42
CA LEU A 307 -2.03 -2.22 -22.09
C LEU A 307 -1.42 -2.36 -23.49
N GLY A 308 -0.64 -3.42 -23.73
CA GLY A 308 0.04 -3.70 -24.99
C GLY A 308 -0.78 -4.49 -26.02
N GLY A 309 -2.10 -4.63 -25.84
CA GLY A 309 -2.99 -5.23 -26.85
C GLY A 309 -3.53 -6.63 -26.52
N ASP A 310 -3.16 -7.22 -25.37
CA ASP A 310 -3.63 -8.55 -24.99
C ASP A 310 -5.02 -8.50 -24.35
N GLU A 311 -6.06 -8.69 -25.16
CA GLU A 311 -7.47 -8.65 -24.74
C GLU A 311 -7.84 -9.68 -23.66
N GLU A 312 -7.01 -10.71 -23.41
CA GLU A 312 -7.22 -11.68 -22.34
C GLU A 312 -6.67 -11.19 -20.98
N LEU A 313 -5.91 -10.08 -20.96
CA LEU A 313 -5.22 -9.55 -19.78
C LEU A 313 -5.52 -8.06 -19.50
N GLU A 314 -6.37 -7.42 -20.28
CA GLU A 314 -6.72 -6.01 -20.11
C GLU A 314 -7.78 -5.76 -19.02
N PHE A 315 -7.73 -6.50 -17.91
CA PHE A 315 -8.69 -6.38 -16.81
C PHE A 315 -8.02 -5.77 -15.56
N PRO A 316 -8.81 -5.19 -14.63
CA PRO A 316 -8.28 -4.73 -13.36
C PRO A 316 -7.66 -5.87 -12.54
N ILE A 317 -6.70 -5.56 -11.66
CA ILE A 317 -5.99 -6.49 -10.80
C ILE A 317 -6.33 -6.21 -9.33
N SER A 318 -6.77 -7.25 -8.62
CA SER A 318 -6.96 -7.29 -7.17
C SER A 318 -5.84 -8.07 -6.49
N ASN A 319 -5.48 -7.66 -5.29
CA ASN A 319 -4.41 -8.26 -4.48
C ASN A 319 -4.81 -8.40 -3.01
N GLY A 320 -4.83 -9.65 -2.52
CA GLY A 320 -4.96 -9.95 -1.08
C GLY A 320 -3.70 -9.60 -0.28
N VAL A 321 -3.57 -8.36 0.18
CA VAL A 321 -2.37 -7.90 0.93
C VAL A 321 -2.40 -8.31 2.40
N THR A 322 -3.57 -8.71 2.91
CA THR A 322 -3.72 -9.40 4.20
C THR A 322 -2.83 -10.64 4.32
N ASN A 323 -2.38 -11.23 3.20
CA ASN A 323 -1.36 -12.30 3.17
C ASN A 323 -0.05 -11.91 3.90
N ALA A 324 0.25 -10.61 4.03
CA ALA A 324 1.35 -10.11 4.84
C ALA A 324 1.30 -10.63 6.29
N TRP A 325 0.10 -10.86 6.85
CA TRP A 325 -0.08 -11.38 8.20
C TRP A 325 0.18 -12.89 8.32
N GLY A 326 0.42 -13.59 7.20
CA GLY A 326 0.98 -14.95 7.19
C GLY A 326 2.48 -14.98 7.50
N ALA A 327 3.20 -13.87 7.26
CA ALA A 327 4.62 -13.76 7.58
C ALA A 327 4.82 -13.72 9.10
N ARG A 328 5.71 -14.55 9.63
CA ARG A 328 6.03 -14.54 11.08
C ARG A 328 6.56 -13.18 11.53
N GLU A 329 7.26 -12.47 10.65
CA GLU A 329 7.77 -11.13 10.86
C GLU A 329 6.64 -10.11 11.05
N ALA A 330 5.40 -10.39 10.66
CA ALA A 330 4.30 -9.45 10.86
C ALA A 330 3.70 -9.53 12.28
N TRP A 331 3.61 -10.72 12.88
CA TRP A 331 2.86 -10.92 14.14
C TRP A 331 3.70 -11.40 15.33
N MET A 332 4.89 -11.95 15.11
CA MET A 332 5.75 -12.49 16.16
C MET A 332 6.33 -11.37 17.03
N GLY A 333 6.21 -11.52 18.35
CA GLY A 333 6.84 -10.63 19.33
C GLY A 333 8.36 -10.63 19.21
N ALA A 334 9.01 -9.51 19.52
CA ALA A 334 10.44 -9.29 19.31
C ALA A 334 11.33 -10.19 20.18
N GLU A 335 10.81 -10.67 21.29
CA GLU A 335 11.47 -11.59 22.21
C GLU A 335 11.80 -12.94 21.57
N VAL A 336 10.91 -13.47 20.73
CA VAL A 336 11.10 -14.79 20.10
C VAL A 336 12.30 -14.83 19.16
N PRO A 337 12.45 -13.92 18.17
CA PRO A 337 13.62 -13.93 17.30
C PRO A 337 14.90 -13.59 18.06
N LYS A 338 14.84 -12.74 19.09
CA LYS A 338 15.99 -12.44 19.93
C LYS A 338 16.50 -13.68 20.67
N GLU A 339 15.61 -14.42 21.32
CA GLU A 339 15.99 -15.62 22.08
C GLU A 339 16.40 -16.79 21.18
N LYS A 340 15.72 -16.97 20.05
CA LYS A 340 15.88 -18.16 19.19
C LYS A 340 16.96 -18.01 18.13
N TYR A 341 17.16 -16.79 17.63
CA TYR A 341 18.01 -16.50 16.47
C TYR A 341 19.07 -15.40 16.73
N ASP A 342 19.04 -14.74 17.90
CA ASP A 342 19.85 -13.53 18.20
C ASP A 342 19.59 -12.38 17.22
N GLU A 343 18.35 -12.26 16.75
CA GLU A 343 17.93 -11.24 15.78
C GLU A 343 17.05 -10.17 16.44
N GLU A 344 17.37 -8.89 16.19
CA GLU A 344 16.64 -7.72 16.69
C GLU A 344 15.61 -7.25 15.67
N TRP A 345 14.38 -7.75 15.74
CA TRP A 345 13.31 -7.40 14.79
C TRP A 345 12.51 -6.15 15.16
N GLY A 346 12.75 -5.57 16.35
CA GLY A 346 12.01 -4.41 16.84
C GLY A 346 10.52 -4.67 17.13
N PRO A 347 9.76 -3.65 17.54
CA PRO A 347 8.39 -3.80 18.03
C PRO A 347 7.40 -4.20 16.92
N ARG A 348 6.59 -5.21 17.18
CA ARG A 348 5.60 -5.74 16.22
C ARG A 348 4.48 -4.76 15.90
N GLU A 349 4.20 -3.81 16.80
CA GLU A 349 3.16 -2.79 16.64
C GLU A 349 3.45 -1.82 15.49
N PHE A 350 4.72 -1.70 15.10
CA PHE A 350 5.14 -0.97 13.90
C PHE A 350 5.46 -1.93 12.76
N ARG A 351 6.20 -3.01 13.05
CA ARG A 351 6.65 -3.97 12.04
C ARG A 351 5.50 -4.69 11.32
N GLY A 352 4.46 -5.12 12.04
CA GLY A 352 3.31 -5.81 11.45
C GLY A 352 2.58 -4.98 10.39
N PRO A 353 2.08 -3.77 10.74
CA PRO A 353 1.44 -2.88 9.78
C PRO A 353 2.37 -2.49 8.63
N LEU A 354 3.66 -2.26 8.90
CA LEU A 354 4.63 -1.99 7.83
C LEU A 354 4.79 -3.15 6.85
N TRP A 355 4.69 -4.40 7.31
CA TRP A 355 4.75 -5.57 6.42
C TRP A 355 3.60 -5.58 5.42
N GLU A 356 2.41 -5.23 5.87
CA GLU A 356 1.22 -5.09 5.03
C GLU A 356 1.32 -3.88 4.11
N VAL A 357 1.79 -2.72 4.60
CA VAL A 357 2.07 -1.53 3.78
C VAL A 357 3.05 -1.84 2.67
N PHE A 358 4.20 -2.44 2.96
CA PHE A 358 5.20 -2.71 1.91
C PHE A 358 4.74 -3.79 0.93
N THR A 359 3.94 -4.76 1.39
CA THR A 359 3.31 -5.74 0.50
C THR A 359 2.35 -5.01 -0.45
N GLY A 360 1.41 -4.21 0.07
CA GLY A 360 0.42 -3.50 -0.75
C GLY A 360 1.02 -2.43 -1.66
N PHE A 361 1.99 -1.66 -1.17
CA PHE A 361 2.66 -0.63 -1.97
C PHE A 361 3.42 -1.24 -3.15
N SER A 362 4.07 -2.39 -2.96
CA SER A 362 4.70 -3.13 -4.06
C SER A 362 3.68 -3.58 -5.11
N MET A 363 2.48 -3.98 -4.70
CA MET A 363 1.40 -4.38 -5.62
C MET A 363 0.83 -3.17 -6.38
N ILE A 364 0.63 -2.04 -5.71
CA ILE A 364 0.24 -0.76 -6.34
C ILE A 364 1.23 -0.37 -7.44
N LEU A 365 2.52 -0.36 -7.14
CA LEU A 365 3.56 -0.05 -8.14
C LEU A 365 3.66 -1.09 -9.27
N ALA A 366 3.20 -2.32 -9.02
CA ALA A 366 3.12 -3.38 -10.03
C ALA A 366 1.83 -3.34 -10.87
N GLY A 367 0.89 -2.44 -10.56
CA GLY A 367 -0.36 -2.26 -11.28
C GLY A 367 -1.56 -2.93 -10.64
N SER A 368 -1.69 -2.88 -9.31
CA SER A 368 -2.92 -3.24 -8.61
C SER A 368 -3.94 -2.11 -8.65
N ASP A 369 -5.22 -2.44 -8.78
CA ASP A 369 -6.35 -1.52 -8.73
C ASP A 369 -7.19 -1.71 -7.46
N LEU A 370 -7.09 -2.88 -6.82
CA LEU A 370 -7.83 -3.21 -5.59
C LEU A 370 -6.93 -3.98 -4.61
N LEU A 371 -6.78 -3.47 -3.40
CA LEU A 371 -6.07 -4.14 -2.31
C LEU A 371 -7.04 -4.59 -1.23
N MET A 372 -6.98 -5.85 -0.81
CA MET A 372 -7.70 -6.35 0.36
C MET A 372 -6.78 -6.35 1.58
N SER A 373 -7.08 -5.49 2.54
CA SER A 373 -6.23 -5.22 3.70
C SER A 373 -7.02 -5.31 5.00
N LEU A 374 -6.32 -5.55 6.12
CA LEU A 374 -6.93 -5.82 7.41
C LEU A 374 -6.57 -4.81 8.50
N HIS A 375 -5.34 -4.29 8.54
CA HIS A 375 -4.92 -3.41 9.64
C HIS A 375 -5.20 -1.93 9.33
N PRO A 376 -5.95 -1.19 10.19
CA PRO A 376 -6.37 0.18 9.89
C PRO A 376 -5.25 1.15 9.58
N ARG A 377 -4.14 1.06 10.33
CA ARG A 377 -2.96 1.89 10.07
C ARG A 377 -2.33 1.60 8.70
N SER A 378 -2.34 0.36 8.25
CA SER A 378 -1.79 -0.01 6.95
C SER A 378 -2.60 0.63 5.84
N VAL A 379 -3.93 0.53 5.93
CA VAL A 379 -4.84 1.15 4.96
C VAL A 379 -4.66 2.65 4.88
N MET A 380 -4.64 3.36 6.02
CA MET A 380 -4.44 4.80 6.04
C MET A 380 -3.10 5.22 5.41
N VAL A 381 -2.02 4.46 5.67
CA VAL A 381 -0.71 4.75 5.10
C VAL A 381 -0.69 4.47 3.60
N LEU A 382 -1.31 3.39 3.13
CA LEU A 382 -1.41 3.08 1.70
C LEU A 382 -2.20 4.16 0.95
N LYS A 383 -3.33 4.60 1.50
CA LYS A 383 -4.11 5.72 0.93
C LYS A 383 -3.27 7.00 0.85
N GLU A 384 -2.60 7.38 1.94
CA GLU A 384 -1.69 8.54 1.95
C GLU A 384 -0.58 8.43 0.89
N MET A 385 -0.04 7.24 0.67
CA MET A 385 0.98 7.01 -0.36
C MET A 385 0.39 7.19 -1.77
N VAL A 386 -0.81 6.67 -2.02
CA VAL A 386 -1.52 6.85 -3.30
C VAL A 386 -1.83 8.33 -3.54
N ASP A 387 -2.41 9.04 -2.58
CA ASP A 387 -2.73 10.48 -2.66
C ASP A 387 -1.49 11.34 -2.99
N ARG A 388 -0.32 10.96 -2.47
CA ARG A 388 0.95 11.65 -2.73
C ARG A 388 1.50 11.36 -4.12
N LEU A 389 1.40 10.12 -4.58
CA LEU A 389 1.88 9.72 -5.90
C LEU A 389 0.96 10.23 -7.02
N SER A 390 -0.34 10.37 -6.76
CA SER A 390 -1.30 10.96 -7.68
C SER A 390 -1.21 12.48 -7.79
N GLY A 391 -0.50 13.14 -6.87
CA GLY A 391 -0.42 14.59 -6.80
C GLY A 391 -1.62 15.26 -6.12
N GLU A 392 -2.56 14.49 -5.56
CA GLU A 392 -3.71 15.03 -4.81
C GLU A 392 -3.30 15.72 -3.49
N ARG A 393 -2.14 15.33 -2.94
CA ARG A 393 -1.53 16.01 -1.80
C ARG A 393 -0.20 16.66 -2.16
N GLU A 394 -0.23 17.98 -2.32
CA GLU A 394 0.97 18.80 -2.41
C GLU A 394 1.60 19.00 -1.01
N GLY A 395 2.90 18.73 -0.90
CA GLY A 395 3.66 19.01 0.32
C GLY A 395 4.77 18.01 0.58
N LEU A 396 6.01 18.48 0.45
CA LEU A 396 7.17 17.79 1.01
C LEU A 396 6.95 17.70 2.53
N SER A 397 6.92 16.48 3.10
CA SER A 397 7.37 16.36 4.49
C SER A 397 8.77 16.95 4.55
N ASN A 398 9.17 17.53 5.69
CA ASN A 398 10.46 18.20 5.80
C ASN A 398 11.61 17.18 5.65
N ILE A 399 11.91 16.80 4.40
CA ILE A 399 12.88 15.76 4.02
C ILE A 399 14.25 16.21 4.49
N GLU A 400 14.52 17.52 4.58
CA GLU A 400 15.79 18.07 5.06
C GLU A 400 16.14 17.68 6.52
N ASN A 401 15.17 17.19 7.32
CA ASN A 401 15.40 16.74 8.70
C ASN A 401 15.55 15.21 8.87
N TRP A 402 15.75 14.44 7.79
CA TRP A 402 15.88 12.97 7.88
C TRP A 402 17.08 12.50 8.73
N VAL A 403 18.07 13.37 8.95
CA VAL A 403 19.27 13.11 9.75
C VAL A 403 19.09 13.49 11.23
N THR A 404 18.11 14.34 11.57
CA THR A 404 17.98 14.95 12.92
C THR A 404 16.64 14.67 13.61
N ALA A 405 15.75 13.91 12.98
CA ALA A 405 14.48 13.51 13.58
C ALA A 405 14.60 12.25 14.46
N TYR A 406 15.28 12.37 15.61
CA TYR A 406 15.14 11.48 16.77
C TYR A 406 15.33 12.24 18.08
#